data_AF-A0A6G2DPD5-F1
#
_entry.id   AF-A0A6G2DPD5-F1
#
_cell.length_a   1.000
_cell.length_b   1.000
_cell.length_c   1.000
_cell.angle_alpha   90.00
_cell.angle_beta   90.00
_cell.angle_gamma   90.00
#
_symmetry.space_group_name_H-M   'P 1'
#
loop_
_entity.id
_entity.type
_entity.pdbx_description
1 polymer ?
#
loop_
_entity_poly.entity_id
_entity_poly.type
_entity_poly.pdbx_seq_one_letter_code
_entity_poly.pdbx_strand_id
1 'polypeptide(L)'
;LDNRRQTTIRNHFFKYSKEARKKVKVVTVDMSGSYIPLIKKLFPNAKIVLDRFHIVQHMSRALNQTRINIMKQFDDKSLEYRALKYYWKFILKDSRKLSLKPFYARTFRETLTPRECLKKIFTLVPEL
;
A
#
# COMPACT_ATOMS: atom_id res chain seq x y z
N LEU A 1 14.22 21.04 -0.43
CA LEU A 1 15.10 20.63 -1.55
C LEU A 1 14.35 20.92 -2.82
N ASP A 2 14.87 21.80 -3.67
CA ASP A 2 14.14 22.35 -4.82
C ASP A 2 13.95 21.35 -5.97
N ASN A 3 14.65 20.21 -5.94
CA ASN A 3 14.45 19.10 -6.87
C ASN A 3 14.92 17.77 -6.25
N ARG A 4 14.38 16.66 -6.75
CA ARG A 4 14.75 15.26 -6.41
C ARG A 4 16.00 14.76 -7.14
N ARG A 5 16.66 15.60 -7.95
CA ARG A 5 17.92 15.24 -8.64
C ARG A 5 18.98 14.82 -7.61
N GLN A 6 19.67 13.73 -7.89
CA GLN A 6 20.72 13.20 -7.02
C GLN A 6 21.81 14.22 -6.70
N THR A 7 22.14 15.09 -7.66
CA THR A 7 23.12 16.18 -7.48
C THR A 7 22.66 17.20 -6.44
N THR A 8 21.39 17.61 -6.46
CA THR A 8 20.81 18.54 -5.49
C THR A 8 20.83 17.97 -4.08
N ILE A 9 20.46 16.70 -3.93
CA ILE A 9 20.49 15.97 -2.65
C ILE A 9 21.92 15.86 -2.12
N ARG A 10 22.85 15.45 -2.99
CA ARG A 10 24.27 15.33 -2.67
C ARG A 10 24.85 16.65 -2.17
N ASN A 11 24.62 17.74 -2.90
CA ASN A 11 25.14 19.06 -2.58
C ASN A 11 24.57 19.60 -1.26
N HIS A 12 23.29 19.36 -0.99
CA HIS A 12 22.67 19.75 0.27
C HIS A 12 23.33 19.04 1.46
N PHE A 13 23.51 17.71 1.37
CA PHE A 13 24.08 16.96 2.49
C PHE A 13 25.59 17.17 2.66
N PHE A 14 26.32 17.59 1.63
CA PHE A 14 27.73 17.95 1.78
C PHE A 14 27.99 19.25 2.53
N LYS A 15 26.97 20.08 2.76
CA LYS A 15 27.08 21.23 3.68
C LYS A 15 27.35 20.79 5.12
N TYR A 16 27.02 19.54 5.47
CA TYR A 16 27.32 18.97 6.79
C TYR A 16 28.68 18.28 6.81
N SER A 17 29.40 18.45 7.92
CA SER A 17 30.71 17.82 8.13
C SER A 17 30.64 16.29 7.99
N LYS A 18 31.75 15.68 7.59
CA LYS A 18 31.84 14.22 7.45
C LYS A 18 31.56 13.52 8.79
N GLU A 19 31.97 14.11 9.90
CA GLU A 19 31.72 13.60 11.25
C GLU A 19 30.23 13.60 11.60
N ALA A 20 29.52 14.70 11.30
CA ALA A 20 28.08 14.77 11.50
C ALA A 20 27.36 13.70 10.67
N ARG A 21 27.76 13.51 9.42
CA ARG A 21 27.18 12.47 8.55
C ARG A 21 27.48 11.04 9.01
N LYS A 22 28.65 10.78 9.61
CA LYS A 22 28.98 9.48 10.21
C LYS A 22 28.15 9.14 11.45
N LYS A 23 27.57 10.14 12.13
CA LYS A 23 26.70 9.95 13.31
C LYS A 23 25.27 9.52 12.94
N VAL A 24 24.87 9.62 11.67
CA VAL A 24 23.55 9.18 11.21
C VAL A 24 23.43 7.66 11.32
N LYS A 25 22.42 7.20 12.06
CA LYS A 25 22.20 5.77 12.34
C LYS A 25 21.23 5.11 11.37
N VAL A 26 20.23 5.84 10.90
CA VAL A 26 19.15 5.32 10.06
C VAL A 26 18.81 6.34 8.99
N VAL A 27 18.61 5.86 7.77
CA VAL A 27 18.05 6.64 6.66
C VAL A 27 16.88 5.87 6.08
N THR A 28 15.70 6.49 6.12
CA THR A 28 14.51 5.95 5.46
C THR A 28 14.49 6.42 4.02
N VAL A 29 14.28 5.50 3.08
CA VAL A 29 14.32 5.79 1.63
C VAL A 29 13.05 5.35 0.95
N ASP A 30 12.67 6.10 -0.07
CA ASP A 30 11.71 5.64 -1.07
C ASP A 30 12.27 4.41 -1.81
N MET A 31 11.41 3.57 -2.37
CA MET A 31 11.77 2.30 -3.01
C MET A 31 12.53 2.48 -4.34
N SER A 32 12.81 3.71 -4.77
CA SER A 32 13.70 3.97 -5.90
C SER A 32 15.14 3.59 -5.53
N GLY A 33 15.63 2.48 -6.10
CA GLY A 33 17.01 2.01 -5.90
C GLY A 33 18.10 3.01 -6.30
N SER A 34 17.74 4.05 -7.06
CA SER A 34 18.66 5.11 -7.50
C SER A 34 19.33 5.86 -6.33
N TYR A 35 18.69 5.95 -5.17
CA TYR A 35 19.23 6.67 -4.01
C TYR A 35 20.16 5.83 -3.13
N ILE A 36 20.11 4.50 -3.23
CA ILE A 36 20.88 3.59 -2.36
C ILE A 36 22.40 3.85 -2.49
N PRO A 37 23.00 3.93 -3.69
CA PRO A 37 24.42 4.20 -3.84
C PRO A 37 24.81 5.58 -3.32
N LEU A 38 23.94 6.58 -3.49
CA LEU A 38 24.18 7.95 -3.03
C LEU A 38 24.17 8.01 -1.49
N ILE A 39 23.21 7.34 -0.86
CA ILE A 39 23.06 7.34 0.60
C ILE A 39 24.22 6.63 1.27
N LYS A 40 24.73 5.53 0.71
CA LYS A 40 25.96 4.89 1.20
C LYS A 40 27.17 5.83 1.16
N LYS A 41 27.27 6.70 0.15
CA LYS A 41 28.33 7.72 0.06
C LYS A 41 28.14 8.87 1.05
N LEU A 42 26.88 9.27 1.29
CA LEU A 42 26.56 10.37 2.19
C LEU A 42 26.66 9.96 3.66
N PHE A 43 26.14 8.78 4.01
CA PHE A 43 25.96 8.27 5.37
C PHE A 43 26.50 6.83 5.48
N PRO A 44 27.81 6.63 5.55
CA PRO A 44 28.43 5.31 5.45
C PRO A 44 28.05 4.35 6.60
N ASN A 45 27.70 4.88 7.78
CA ASN A 45 27.37 4.08 8.96
C ASN A 45 25.86 3.90 9.15
N ALA A 46 25.03 4.49 8.29
CA ALA A 46 23.58 4.46 8.46
C ALA A 46 22.97 3.18 7.90
N LYS A 47 22.00 2.62 8.63
CA LYS A 47 21.13 1.55 8.13
C LYS A 47 20.09 2.15 7.19
N ILE A 48 19.97 1.57 6.00
CA ILE A 48 18.97 1.98 5.01
C ILE A 48 17.69 1.19 5.28
N VAL A 49 16.59 1.90 5.53
CA VAL A 49 15.26 1.33 5.78
C VAL A 49 14.32 1.77 4.67
N LEU A 50 13.54 0.85 4.11
CA LEU A 50 12.52 1.21 3.14
C LEU A 50 11.33 1.90 3.82
N ASP A 51 10.80 2.93 3.19
CA ASP A 51 9.60 3.59 3.69
C ASP A 51 8.38 2.66 3.64
N ARG A 52 7.85 2.34 4.82
CA ARG A 52 6.65 1.52 5.02
C ARG A 52 5.42 2.10 4.31
N PHE A 53 5.32 3.43 4.19
CA PHE A 53 4.19 4.06 3.53
C PHE A 53 4.10 3.63 2.06
N HIS A 54 5.23 3.66 1.35
CA HIS A 54 5.28 3.22 -0.03
C HIS A 54 4.95 1.73 -0.15
N ILE A 55 5.47 0.87 0.73
CA ILE A 55 5.12 -0.56 0.71
C ILE A 55 3.60 -0.76 0.81
N VAL A 56 2.96 -0.17 1.82
CA VAL A 56 1.52 -0.28 2.03
C VAL A 56 0.75 0.28 0.82
N GLN A 57 1.16 1.43 0.29
CA GLN A 57 0.55 2.04 -0.89
C GLN A 57 0.63 1.13 -2.13
N HIS A 58 1.79 0.52 -2.38
CA HIS A 58 1.98 -0.39 -3.51
C HIS A 58 1.15 -1.67 -3.35
N MET A 59 1.08 -2.24 -2.15
CA MET A 59 0.20 -3.39 -1.87
C MET A 59 -1.28 -3.04 -2.09
N SER A 60 -1.76 -1.91 -1.58
CA SER A 60 -3.15 -1.48 -1.78
C SER A 60 -3.49 -1.25 -3.25
N ARG A 61 -2.56 -0.69 -4.04
CA ARG A 61 -2.72 -0.50 -5.48
C ARG A 61 -2.78 -1.84 -6.22
N ALA A 62 -1.86 -2.76 -5.92
CA ALA A 62 -1.82 -4.08 -6.52
C ALA A 62 -3.12 -4.86 -6.22
N LEU A 63 -3.55 -4.88 -4.95
CA LEU A 63 -4.79 -5.53 -4.54
C LEU A 63 -6.02 -4.94 -5.24
N ASN A 64 -6.11 -3.60 -5.31
CA ASN A 64 -7.22 -2.97 -6.02
C ASN A 64 -7.19 -3.27 -7.52
N GLN A 65 -6.01 -3.33 -8.14
CA GLN A 65 -5.88 -3.69 -9.55
C GLN A 65 -6.33 -5.13 -9.80
N THR A 66 -5.88 -6.08 -8.97
CA THR A 66 -6.31 -7.48 -9.04
C THR A 66 -7.82 -7.59 -8.88
N ARG A 67 -8.40 -6.94 -7.87
CA ARG A 67 -9.86 -6.87 -7.68
C ARG A 67 -10.58 -6.35 -8.92
N ILE A 68 -10.09 -5.27 -9.56
CA ILE A 68 -10.70 -4.71 -10.77
C ILE A 68 -10.58 -5.69 -11.94
N ASN A 69 -9.44 -6.32 -12.11
CA ASN A 69 -9.20 -7.28 -13.20
C ASN A 69 -10.15 -8.47 -13.08
N ILE A 70 -10.25 -9.07 -11.89
CA ILE A 70 -11.19 -10.17 -11.60
C ILE A 70 -12.64 -9.69 -11.78
N MET A 71 -13.00 -8.53 -11.22
CA MET A 71 -14.35 -7.96 -11.34
C MET A 71 -14.79 -7.82 -12.80
N LYS A 72 -13.88 -7.41 -13.70
CA LYS A 72 -14.18 -7.21 -15.13
C LYS A 72 -14.37 -8.51 -15.93
N GLN A 73 -14.05 -9.67 -15.36
CA GLN A 73 -14.31 -10.96 -16.00
C GLN A 73 -15.77 -11.39 -15.89
N PHE A 74 -16.52 -10.80 -14.95
CA PHE A 74 -17.93 -11.12 -14.72
C PHE A 74 -18.87 -10.14 -15.43
N ASP A 75 -20.08 -10.61 -15.76
CA ASP A 75 -21.18 -9.77 -16.24
C ASP A 75 -21.58 -8.73 -15.18
N ASP A 76 -21.98 -7.53 -15.61
CA ASP A 76 -22.25 -6.41 -14.69
C ASP A 76 -23.48 -6.62 -13.79
N LYS A 77 -24.38 -7.53 -14.16
CA LYS A 77 -25.56 -7.92 -13.37
C LYS A 77 -25.29 -9.09 -12.42
N SER A 78 -24.16 -9.78 -12.59
CA SER A 78 -23.78 -10.94 -11.77
C SER A 78 -23.65 -10.60 -10.28
N LEU A 79 -23.73 -11.62 -9.43
CA LEU A 79 -23.57 -11.45 -8.00
C LEU A 79 -22.12 -11.07 -7.66
N GLU A 80 -21.18 -11.72 -8.33
CA GLU A 80 -19.73 -11.59 -8.27
C GLU A 80 -19.31 -10.15 -8.56
N TYR A 81 -19.73 -9.61 -9.71
CA TYR A 81 -19.43 -8.24 -10.10
C TYR A 81 -19.94 -7.24 -9.07
N ARG A 82 -21.21 -7.35 -8.66
CA ARG A 82 -21.82 -6.43 -7.68
C ARG A 82 -21.15 -6.54 -6.31
N ALA A 83 -20.75 -7.74 -5.89
CA ALA A 83 -20.05 -7.96 -4.63
C ALA A 83 -18.67 -7.29 -4.63
N LEU A 84 -17.88 -7.52 -5.68
CA LEU A 84 -16.56 -6.90 -5.86
C LEU A 84 -16.64 -5.37 -6.06
N LYS A 85 -17.70 -4.87 -6.71
CA LYS A 85 -17.92 -3.44 -7.00
C LYS A 85 -18.41 -2.67 -5.78
N TYR A 86 -19.42 -3.15 -5.07
CA TYR A 86 -20.05 -2.37 -3.99
C TYR A 86 -19.31 -2.49 -2.66
N TYR A 87 -18.64 -3.63 -2.43
CA TYR A 87 -17.93 -3.89 -1.17
C TYR A 87 -16.41 -3.73 -1.28
N TRP A 88 -15.91 -3.08 -2.35
CA TRP A 88 -14.48 -2.83 -2.58
C TRP A 88 -13.77 -2.22 -1.36
N LYS A 89 -14.45 -1.35 -0.60
CA LYS A 89 -13.89 -0.72 0.60
C LYS A 89 -13.56 -1.75 1.68
N PHE A 90 -14.34 -2.81 1.84
CA PHE A 90 -14.05 -3.84 2.83
C PHE A 90 -12.85 -4.68 2.39
N ILE A 91 -12.75 -4.98 1.08
CA ILE A 91 -11.64 -5.76 0.50
C ILE A 91 -10.30 -5.03 0.71
N LEU A 92 -10.27 -3.71 0.56
CA LEU A 92 -9.05 -2.91 0.70
C LEU A 92 -8.77 -2.41 2.13
N LYS A 93 -9.67 -2.64 3.10
CA LYS A 93 -9.50 -2.12 4.46
C LYS A 93 -8.64 -3.08 5.28
N ASP A 94 -7.78 -2.49 6.13
CA ASP A 94 -7.10 -3.24 7.19
C ASP A 94 -8.13 -4.02 8.01
N SER A 95 -7.94 -5.34 8.09
CA SER A 95 -8.86 -6.26 8.76
C SER A 95 -9.09 -5.89 10.23
N ARG A 96 -8.08 -5.33 10.90
CA ARG A 96 -8.16 -4.86 12.30
C ARG A 96 -9.03 -3.62 12.47
N LYS A 97 -9.30 -2.90 11.38
CA LYS A 97 -10.11 -1.66 11.34
C LYS A 97 -11.51 -1.89 10.77
N LEU A 98 -11.90 -3.13 10.50
CA LEU A 98 -13.26 -3.44 10.07
C LEU A 98 -14.24 -3.16 11.21
N SER A 99 -15.38 -2.55 10.89
CA SER A 99 -16.44 -2.32 11.87
C SER A 99 -17.02 -3.66 12.30
N LEU A 100 -17.38 -3.78 13.58
CA LEU A 100 -18.15 -4.91 14.10
C LEU A 100 -19.66 -4.72 13.93
N LYS A 101 -20.10 -3.49 13.59
CA LYS A 101 -21.53 -3.19 13.43
C LYS A 101 -22.06 -3.86 12.16
N PRO A 102 -23.15 -4.64 12.25
CA PRO A 102 -23.79 -5.22 11.09
C PRO A 102 -24.48 -4.15 10.24
N PHE A 103 -24.67 -4.43 8.96
CA PHE A 103 -25.39 -3.59 8.02
C PHE A 103 -26.16 -4.46 7.02
N TYR A 104 -27.21 -3.90 6.42
CA TYR A 104 -27.97 -4.61 5.39
C TYR A 104 -27.21 -4.63 4.06
N ALA A 105 -26.70 -5.79 3.67
CA ALA A 105 -25.93 -6.02 2.46
C ALA A 105 -26.86 -6.33 1.28
N ARG A 106 -27.32 -5.28 0.58
CA ARG A 106 -28.26 -5.38 -0.56
C ARG A 106 -27.88 -6.41 -1.63
N THR A 107 -26.59 -6.58 -1.93
CA THR A 107 -26.12 -7.56 -2.91
C THR A 107 -26.46 -8.99 -2.51
N PHE A 108 -26.32 -9.30 -1.20
CA PHE A 108 -26.58 -10.61 -0.60
C PHE A 108 -27.97 -10.74 0.01
N ARG A 109 -28.74 -9.63 0.08
CA ARG A 109 -30.10 -9.55 0.69
C ARG A 109 -30.13 -10.04 2.14
N GLU A 110 -29.10 -9.71 2.90
CA GLU A 110 -28.92 -10.19 4.27
C GLU A 110 -28.22 -9.12 5.12
N THR A 111 -28.49 -9.10 6.43
CA THR A 111 -27.76 -8.27 7.39
C THR A 111 -26.48 -8.97 7.80
N LEU A 112 -25.33 -8.38 7.48
CA LEU A 112 -24.01 -8.98 7.68
C LEU A 112 -23.08 -8.00 8.38
N THR A 113 -22.14 -8.51 9.17
CA THR A 113 -20.95 -7.75 9.54
C THR A 113 -20.03 -7.59 8.32
N PRO A 114 -19.18 -6.55 8.26
CA PRO A 114 -18.15 -6.44 7.23
C PRO A 114 -17.27 -7.68 7.07
N ARG A 115 -17.00 -8.40 8.17
CA ARG A 115 -16.18 -9.62 8.15
C ARG A 115 -16.92 -10.80 7.52
N GLU A 116 -18.22 -10.97 7.81
CA GLU A 116 -19.04 -12.01 7.17
C GLU A 116 -19.27 -11.69 5.69
N CYS A 117 -19.49 -10.42 5.35
CA CYS A 117 -19.57 -9.96 3.96
C CYS A 117 -18.29 -10.34 3.18
N LEU A 118 -17.11 -10.09 3.75
CA LEU A 118 -15.83 -10.51 3.15
C LEU A 118 -15.72 -12.02 2.99
N LYS A 119 -16.10 -12.81 4.01
CA LYS A 119 -16.10 -14.28 3.89
C LYS A 119 -16.96 -14.73 2.72
N LYS A 120 -18.17 -14.19 2.58
CA LYS A 120 -19.05 -14.51 1.44
C LYS A 120 -18.44 -14.11 0.10
N ILE A 121 -17.78 -12.95 0.02
CA ILE A 121 -17.06 -12.52 -1.19
C ILE A 121 -15.96 -13.53 -1.55
N PHE A 122 -15.15 -13.98 -0.59
CA PHE A 122 -14.07 -14.95 -0.86
C PHE A 122 -14.59 -16.35 -1.21
N THR A 123 -15.73 -16.77 -0.65
CA THR A 123 -16.40 -18.01 -1.08
C THR A 123 -16.96 -17.88 -2.50
N LEU A 124 -17.48 -16.70 -2.85
CA LEU A 124 -18.08 -16.44 -4.15
C LEU A 124 -17.01 -16.24 -5.25
N VAL A 125 -15.88 -15.63 -4.91
CA VAL A 125 -14.77 -15.34 -5.83
C VAL A 125 -13.46 -15.85 -5.20
N PRO A 126 -13.14 -17.15 -5.33
CA PRO A 126 -11.97 -17.75 -4.70
C PRO A 126 -10.62 -17.25 -5.25
N GLU A 127 -10.62 -16.65 -6.44
CA GLU A 127 -9.42 -16.10 -7.08
C GLU A 127 -8.97 -14.74 -6.48
N LEU A 128 -9.80 -14.12 -5.64
CA LEU A 128 -9.48 -12.86 -4.96
C LEU A 128 -8.71 -13.09 -3.66
#